data_AF-A0A3D1QY83-F1
#
_entry.id   AF-A0A3D1QY83-F1
#
_cell.length_a   1.000
_cell.length_b   1.000
_cell.length_c   1.000
_cell.angle_alpha   90.00
_cell.angle_beta   90.00
_cell.angle_gamma   90.00
#
_symmetry.space_group_name_H-M   'P 1'
#
loop_
_entity.id
_entity.type
_entity.pdbx_description
1 polymer ?
#
loop_
_entity_poly.entity_id
_entity_poly.type
_entity_poly.pdbx_seq_one_letter_code
_entity_poly.pdbx_strand_id
1 'polypeptide(L)'
;MRADRKAFKAGYRVAFGSPHFGSRFINPVAPDAKINSVFGVRRVFNGKLQSRHMGLDLDGTTGTPIYAANDGVVRMAHDGFAAGNTVLVSHGAGLFTGYFHLSKFAVKKGQRVKKGQLVGLMGKTGRVTGPHLHFSAKLGEVTIDPEALLSFDFFPDEAQVAGLEASE
;
A
#
# COMPACT_ATOMS: atom_id res chain seq x y z
N MET A 1 11.72 14.40 9.65
CA MET A 1 10.31 14.83 9.85
C MET A 1 9.80 15.89 8.87
N ARG A 2 10.32 17.14 8.82
CA ARG A 2 9.81 18.17 7.86
C ARG A 2 9.98 17.74 6.40
N ALA A 3 11.16 17.19 6.06
CA ALA A 3 11.45 16.64 4.74
C ALA A 3 10.49 15.49 4.38
N ASP A 4 10.27 14.55 5.30
CA ASP A 4 9.34 13.43 5.11
C ASP A 4 7.92 13.93 4.80
N ARG A 5 7.38 14.86 5.62
CA ARG A 5 6.05 15.44 5.38
C ARG A 5 5.96 16.11 4.00
N LYS A 6 7.03 16.82 3.58
CA LYS A 6 7.10 17.43 2.24
C LYS A 6 7.11 16.38 1.14
N ALA A 7 7.86 15.28 1.31
CA ALA A 7 7.94 14.18 0.36
C ALA A 7 6.59 13.49 0.18
N PHE A 8 5.92 13.08 1.27
CA PHE A 8 4.60 12.46 1.22
C PHE A 8 3.54 13.39 0.62
N LYS A 9 3.51 14.67 1.03
CA LYS A 9 2.59 15.66 0.43
C LYS A 9 2.80 15.79 -1.08
N ALA A 10 4.06 15.78 -1.54
CA ALA A 10 4.36 15.83 -2.97
C ALA A 10 4.02 14.52 -3.70
N GLY A 11 4.19 13.36 -3.05
CA GLY A 11 3.87 12.04 -3.60
C GLY A 11 2.37 11.86 -3.86
N TYR A 12 1.52 12.25 -2.91
CA TYR A 12 0.06 12.15 -3.04
C TYR A 12 -0.56 13.25 -3.91
N ARG A 13 0.17 14.33 -4.23
CA ARG A 13 -0.33 15.38 -5.11
C ARG A 13 -0.34 14.89 -6.57
N VAL A 14 -1.46 14.31 -6.96
CA VAL A 14 -1.78 13.85 -8.32
C VAL A 14 -3.18 14.32 -8.66
N ALA A 15 -3.38 14.84 -9.87
CA ALA A 15 -4.72 15.18 -10.34
C ALA A 15 -5.57 13.90 -10.43
N PHE A 16 -6.87 14.03 -10.14
CA PHE A 16 -7.80 12.96 -10.41
C PHE A 16 -7.83 12.67 -11.92
N GLY A 17 -7.95 11.39 -12.28
CA GLY A 17 -7.95 10.95 -13.68
C GLY A 17 -8.35 9.49 -13.78
N SER A 18 -8.37 8.95 -14.99
CA SER A 18 -8.77 7.56 -15.25
C SER A 18 -7.91 6.55 -14.47
N PRO A 19 -8.49 5.39 -14.09
CA PRO A 19 -7.71 4.33 -13.46
C PRO A 19 -6.62 3.83 -14.41
N HIS A 20 -5.48 3.46 -13.84
CA HIS A 20 -4.35 2.82 -14.54
C HIS A 20 -4.43 1.29 -14.50
N PHE A 21 -5.41 0.74 -13.78
CA PHE A 21 -5.60 -0.68 -13.56
C PHE A 21 -6.92 -1.15 -14.18
N GLY A 22 -6.93 -2.40 -14.66
CA GLY A 22 -8.10 -3.07 -15.24
C GLY A 22 -8.34 -4.46 -14.66
N SER A 23 -7.81 -4.74 -13.47
CA SER A 23 -7.95 -6.04 -12.80
C SER A 23 -7.80 -5.89 -11.28
N ARG A 24 -8.14 -6.95 -10.54
CA ARG A 24 -7.99 -7.01 -9.08
C ARG A 24 -6.57 -6.76 -8.62
N PHE A 25 -6.45 -6.10 -7.47
CA PHE A 25 -5.18 -5.89 -6.77
C PHE A 25 -4.67 -7.23 -6.23
N ILE A 26 -3.36 -7.40 -6.23
CA ILE A 26 -2.71 -8.60 -5.67
C ILE A 26 -2.01 -8.27 -4.36
N ASN A 27 -1.90 -9.27 -3.48
CA ASN A 27 -1.04 -9.16 -2.31
C ASN A 27 0.41 -8.90 -2.78
N PRO A 28 1.07 -7.85 -2.26
CA PRO A 28 2.39 -7.44 -2.74
C PRO A 28 3.55 -8.33 -2.29
N VAL A 29 3.31 -9.29 -1.38
CA VAL A 29 4.31 -10.27 -0.91
C VAL A 29 4.08 -11.62 -1.58
N ALA A 30 2.95 -12.27 -1.28
CA ALA A 30 2.51 -13.54 -1.81
C ALA A 30 0.99 -13.70 -1.54
N PRO A 31 0.24 -14.49 -2.33
CA PRO A 31 -1.20 -14.68 -2.11
C PRO A 31 -1.57 -15.14 -0.69
N ASP A 32 -0.72 -15.96 -0.07
CA ASP A 32 -0.89 -16.58 1.26
C ASP A 32 0.00 -15.91 2.34
N ALA A 33 0.53 -14.72 2.06
CA ALA A 33 1.39 -14.03 3.01
C ALA A 33 0.65 -13.79 4.35
N LYS A 34 1.29 -14.20 5.44
CA LYS A 34 0.74 -14.07 6.79
C LYS A 34 0.59 -12.60 7.17
N ILE A 35 -0.58 -12.25 7.69
CA ILE A 35 -0.87 -10.93 8.24
C ILE A 35 -0.38 -10.87 9.70
N ASN A 36 0.49 -9.92 10.00
CA ASN A 36 0.99 -9.64 11.35
C ASN A 36 0.09 -8.64 12.11
N SER A 37 -0.43 -7.62 11.42
CA SER A 37 -1.30 -6.62 12.02
C SER A 37 -2.25 -6.02 10.98
N VAL A 38 -3.54 -5.93 11.32
CA VAL A 38 -4.59 -5.39 10.46
C VAL A 38 -4.74 -3.87 10.59
N PHE A 39 -5.41 -3.26 9.63
CA PHE A 39 -5.74 -1.83 9.64
C PHE A 39 -6.60 -1.46 10.86
N GLY A 40 -6.44 -0.24 11.36
CA GLY A 40 -7.28 0.33 12.41
C GLY A 40 -6.93 -0.07 13.85
N VAL A 41 -6.01 -1.04 14.04
CA VAL A 41 -5.56 -1.49 15.38
C VAL A 41 -5.12 -0.30 16.23
N ARG A 42 -5.72 -0.16 17.41
CA ARG A 42 -5.46 0.93 18.35
C ARG A 42 -4.26 0.59 19.22
N ARG A 43 -3.24 1.44 19.21
CA ARG A 43 -2.10 1.36 20.14
C ARG A 43 -2.36 2.31 21.30
N VAL A 44 -2.63 1.73 22.47
CA VAL A 44 -2.95 2.46 23.71
C VAL A 44 -1.80 2.28 24.69
N PHE A 45 -1.34 3.39 25.28
CA PHE A 45 -0.32 3.38 26.33
C PHE A 45 -0.81 4.23 27.51
N ASN A 46 -0.77 3.66 28.71
CA ASN A 46 -1.31 4.27 29.94
C ASN A 46 -2.74 4.82 29.78
N GLY A 47 -3.63 4.02 29.18
CA GLY A 47 -5.03 4.38 28.95
C GLY A 47 -5.27 5.42 27.85
N LYS A 48 -4.23 5.97 27.22
CA LYS A 48 -4.35 6.97 26.14
C LYS A 48 -4.05 6.36 24.79
N LEU A 49 -4.93 6.60 23.81
CA LEU A 49 -4.69 6.24 22.42
C LEU A 49 -3.48 7.02 21.89
N GLN A 50 -2.42 6.31 21.55
CA GLN A 50 -1.18 6.89 21.01
C GLN A 50 -1.21 6.92 19.48
N SER A 51 -1.69 5.85 18.86
CA SER A 51 -1.79 5.77 17.40
C SER A 51 -2.79 4.70 16.95
N ARG A 52 -3.12 4.75 15.67
CA ARG A 52 -3.83 3.68 14.95
C ARG A 52 -2.91 3.13 13.88
N HIS A 53 -3.01 1.83 13.62
CA HIS A 53 -2.32 1.22 12.51
C HIS A 53 -3.00 1.62 11.19
N MET A 54 -2.28 2.36 10.33
CA MET A 54 -2.84 2.95 9.12
C MET A 54 -2.47 2.15 7.85
N GLY A 55 -2.32 0.83 8.00
CA GLY A 55 -1.99 -0.07 6.92
C GLY A 55 -2.23 -1.53 7.33
N LEU A 56 -1.65 -2.44 6.56
CA LEU A 56 -1.65 -3.88 6.75
C LEU A 56 -0.20 -4.34 6.83
N ASP A 57 0.18 -4.98 7.94
CA ASP A 57 1.54 -5.47 8.14
C ASP A 57 1.59 -6.93 7.68
N LEU A 58 2.40 -7.20 6.66
CA LEU A 58 2.61 -8.52 6.08
C LEU A 58 3.97 -9.08 6.51
N ASP A 59 3.97 -10.34 6.96
CA ASP A 59 5.14 -11.02 7.50
C ASP A 59 6.16 -11.38 6.42
N GLY A 60 7.42 -11.46 6.81
CA GLY A 60 8.50 -11.91 5.93
C GLY A 60 9.87 -11.57 6.49
N THR A 61 10.91 -11.86 5.71
CA THR A 61 12.29 -11.64 6.10
C THR A 61 12.91 -10.49 5.31
N THR A 62 14.01 -9.93 5.82
CA THR A 62 14.74 -8.91 5.04
C THR A 62 15.21 -9.52 3.71
N GLY A 63 14.91 -8.86 2.61
CA GLY A 63 15.22 -9.35 1.27
C GLY A 63 14.04 -10.00 0.53
N THR A 64 12.93 -10.30 1.21
CA THR A 64 11.72 -10.81 0.54
C THR A 64 11.29 -9.85 -0.60
N PRO A 65 11.11 -10.33 -1.84
CA PRO A 65 10.64 -9.50 -2.95
C PRO A 65 9.28 -8.88 -2.68
N ILE A 66 9.14 -7.58 -2.96
CA ILE A 66 7.87 -6.85 -2.87
C ILE A 66 7.45 -6.40 -4.26
N TYR A 67 6.21 -6.68 -4.63
CA TYR A 67 5.66 -6.43 -5.95
C TYR A 67 4.60 -5.33 -5.93
N ALA A 68 4.45 -4.63 -7.05
CA ALA A 68 3.37 -3.68 -7.25
C ALA A 68 2.02 -4.40 -7.20
N ALA A 69 1.14 -3.97 -6.30
CA ALA A 69 -0.18 -4.56 -6.13
C ALA A 69 -1.06 -4.39 -7.40
N ASN A 70 -0.78 -3.38 -8.22
CA ASN A 70 -1.40 -3.19 -9.53
C ASN A 70 -0.59 -2.23 -10.43
N ASP A 71 -1.04 -2.06 -11.68
CA ASP A 71 -0.50 -1.10 -12.64
C ASP A 71 -0.55 0.33 -12.08
N GLY A 72 0.51 1.12 -12.32
CA GLY A 72 0.53 2.50 -11.83
C GLY A 72 1.81 3.27 -12.16
N VAL A 73 1.96 4.41 -11.50
CA VAL A 73 3.13 5.30 -11.62
C VAL A 73 3.72 5.52 -10.24
N VAL A 74 5.02 5.27 -10.10
CA VAL A 74 5.76 5.54 -8.86
C VAL A 74 5.82 7.05 -8.63
N ARG A 75 5.20 7.52 -7.55
CA ARG A 75 5.15 8.94 -7.18
C ARG A 75 6.23 9.33 -6.18
N MET A 76 6.72 8.35 -5.42
CA MET A 76 7.74 8.54 -4.41
C MET A 76 8.56 7.26 -4.25
N ALA A 77 9.87 7.42 -4.12
CA ALA A 77 10.80 6.45 -3.57
C ALA A 77 11.70 7.27 -2.63
N HIS A 78 11.47 7.18 -1.32
CA HIS A 78 12.01 8.12 -0.33
C HIS A 78 12.45 7.38 0.92
N ASP A 79 13.63 7.72 1.44
CA ASP A 79 14.12 7.26 2.74
C ASP A 79 13.69 8.26 3.82
N GLY A 80 12.76 7.84 4.69
CA GLY A 80 12.20 8.67 5.74
C GLY A 80 12.49 8.12 7.14
N PHE A 81 12.57 9.02 8.13
CA PHE A 81 12.95 8.66 9.49
C PHE A 81 12.06 7.59 10.14
N ALA A 82 10.74 7.74 10.08
CA ALA A 82 9.80 6.78 10.69
C ALA A 82 9.35 5.70 9.70
N ALA A 83 9.09 6.10 8.45
CA ALA A 83 8.55 5.24 7.40
C ALA A 83 9.62 4.32 6.76
N GLY A 84 10.91 4.63 6.98
CA GLY A 84 12.01 3.98 6.28
C GLY A 84 11.96 4.25 4.78
N ASN A 85 12.59 3.36 4.03
CA ASN A 85 12.49 3.34 2.58
C ASN A 85 11.05 3.04 2.18
N THR A 86 10.42 4.03 1.54
CA THR A 86 9.01 3.97 1.15
C THR A 86 8.84 4.20 -0.34
N VAL A 87 8.10 3.31 -1.00
CA VAL A 87 7.59 3.51 -2.35
C VAL A 87 6.10 3.88 -2.28
N LEU A 88 5.69 4.89 -3.04
CA LEU A 88 4.26 5.18 -3.28
C LEU A 88 3.96 5.03 -4.77
N VAL A 89 2.91 4.29 -5.09
CA VAL A 89 2.40 4.09 -6.45
C VAL A 89 1.01 4.71 -6.56
N SER A 90 0.80 5.55 -7.58
CA SER A 90 -0.53 6.04 -7.96
C SER A 90 -1.12 5.15 -9.04
N HIS A 91 -2.34 4.71 -8.80
CA HIS A 91 -3.10 3.84 -9.69
C HIS A 91 -4.14 4.61 -10.52
N GLY A 92 -4.09 5.94 -10.54
CA GLY A 92 -5.17 6.76 -11.10
C GLY A 92 -6.40 6.77 -10.17
N ALA A 93 -7.49 7.42 -10.58
CA ALA A 93 -8.75 7.52 -9.84
C ALA A 93 -8.61 7.92 -8.36
N GLY A 94 -7.55 8.67 -8.01
CA GLY A 94 -7.25 9.04 -6.63
C GLY A 94 -6.74 7.89 -5.74
N LEU A 95 -6.51 6.69 -6.28
CA LEU A 95 -6.07 5.51 -5.54
C LEU A 95 -4.54 5.40 -5.50
N PHE A 96 -4.00 5.10 -4.33
CA PHE A 96 -2.58 4.92 -4.08
C PHE A 96 -2.33 3.68 -3.23
N THR A 97 -1.21 3.02 -3.51
CA THR A 97 -0.62 2.03 -2.61
C THR A 97 0.75 2.48 -2.14
N GLY A 98 1.10 2.11 -0.91
CA GLY A 98 2.39 2.42 -0.32
C GLY A 98 3.08 1.18 0.26
N TYR A 99 4.39 1.12 0.10
CA TYR A 99 5.25 -0.01 0.46
C TYR A 99 6.39 0.52 1.33
N PHE A 100 6.34 0.23 2.63
CA PHE A 100 7.18 0.88 3.64
C PHE A 100 8.24 -0.06 4.19
N HIS A 101 9.17 0.50 4.97
CA HIS A 101 10.22 -0.23 5.69
C HIS A 101 11.16 -1.06 4.81
N LEU A 102 11.22 -0.78 3.51
CA LEU A 102 11.98 -1.57 2.54
C LEU A 102 13.48 -1.57 2.86
N SER A 103 14.20 -2.63 2.52
CA SER A 103 15.66 -2.64 2.58
C SER A 103 16.27 -1.99 1.33
N LYS A 104 15.59 -2.10 0.18
CA LYS A 104 16.07 -1.61 -1.10
C LYS A 104 14.92 -1.21 -2.03
N PHE A 105 15.12 -0.15 -2.80
CA PHE A 105 14.25 0.22 -3.91
C PHE A 105 14.63 -0.54 -5.19
N ALA A 106 13.65 -1.07 -5.91
CA ALA A 106 13.81 -1.61 -7.26
C ALA A 106 13.26 -0.66 -8.34
N VAL A 107 12.67 0.47 -7.93
CA VAL A 107 12.03 1.45 -8.80
C VAL A 107 12.43 2.87 -8.42
N LYS A 108 12.20 3.82 -9.33
CA LYS A 108 12.44 5.25 -9.12
C LYS A 108 11.18 6.08 -9.37
N LYS A 109 11.13 7.27 -8.76
CA LYS A 109 10.05 8.25 -9.00
C LYS A 109 9.87 8.51 -10.49
N GLY A 110 8.61 8.53 -10.95
CA GLY A 110 8.22 8.73 -12.35
C GLY A 110 8.12 7.44 -13.16
N GLN A 111 8.63 6.32 -12.66
CA GLN A 111 8.57 5.03 -13.35
C GLN A 111 7.14 4.49 -13.40
N ARG A 112 6.72 4.01 -14.58
CA ARG A 112 5.51 3.17 -14.71
C ARG A 112 5.83 1.75 -14.23
N VAL A 113 4.91 1.18 -13.47
CA VAL A 113 5.00 -0.21 -12.99
C VAL A 113 3.79 -1.00 -13.45
N LYS A 114 4.00 -2.28 -13.70
CA LYS A 114 2.95 -3.26 -13.97
C LYS A 114 2.60 -4.04 -12.71
N LYS A 115 1.37 -4.55 -12.62
CA LYS A 115 0.95 -5.49 -11.58
C LYS A 115 1.93 -6.66 -11.51
N GLY A 116 2.39 -6.99 -10.31
CA GLY A 116 3.39 -8.05 -10.10
C GLY A 116 4.83 -7.64 -10.42
N GLN A 117 5.09 -6.39 -10.82
CA GLN A 117 6.46 -5.92 -11.04
C GLN A 117 7.16 -5.66 -9.70
N LEU A 118 8.42 -6.07 -9.58
CA LEU A 118 9.24 -5.81 -8.39
C LEU A 118 9.36 -4.31 -8.11
N VAL A 119 8.98 -3.87 -6.91
CA VAL A 119 9.10 -2.47 -6.45
C VAL A 119 10.21 -2.28 -5.41
N GLY A 120 10.57 -3.33 -4.70
CA GLY A 120 11.64 -3.30 -3.72
C GLY A 120 11.80 -4.61 -2.99
N LEU A 121 12.64 -4.59 -1.97
CA LEU A 121 12.86 -5.73 -1.09
C LEU A 121 12.42 -5.35 0.33
N MET A 122 11.76 -6.29 1.01
CA MET A 122 11.34 -6.12 2.40
C MET A 122 12.56 -5.82 3.28
N GLY A 123 12.36 -5.03 4.32
CA GLY A 123 13.42 -4.67 5.24
C GLY A 123 12.89 -4.33 6.62
N LYS A 124 13.72 -3.58 7.33
CA LYS A 124 13.45 -3.07 8.69
C LYS A 124 13.89 -1.61 8.83
N THR A 125 13.80 -0.84 7.74
CA THR A 125 14.23 0.57 7.77
C THR A 125 13.16 1.45 8.41
N GLY A 126 13.57 2.57 9.00
CA GLY A 126 12.68 3.44 9.75
C GLY A 126 12.43 2.95 11.18
N ARG A 127 11.27 3.29 11.75
CA ARG A 127 10.97 3.04 13.17
C ARG A 127 10.13 1.76 13.32
N VAL A 128 10.80 0.61 13.20
CA VAL A 128 10.23 -0.73 13.33
C VAL A 128 11.10 -1.62 14.21
N THR A 129 10.50 -2.66 14.81
CA THR A 129 11.21 -3.61 15.70
C THR A 129 11.76 -4.83 14.98
N GLY A 130 11.19 -5.19 13.82
CA GLY A 130 11.62 -6.34 13.03
C GLY A 130 11.18 -6.22 11.57
N PRO A 131 11.69 -7.10 10.68
CA PRO A 131 11.33 -7.10 9.28
C PRO A 131 9.85 -7.39 9.06
N HIS A 132 9.20 -6.58 8.24
CA HIS A 132 7.85 -6.78 7.71
C HIS A 132 7.62 -5.78 6.57
N LEU A 133 6.57 -5.99 5.78
CA LEU A 133 6.04 -4.95 4.90
C LEU A 133 4.86 -4.27 5.58
N HIS A 134 4.97 -2.97 5.84
CA HIS A 134 3.80 -2.14 6.10
C HIS A 134 3.23 -1.69 4.75
N PHE A 135 2.10 -2.25 4.36
CA PHE A 135 1.38 -1.95 3.13
C PHE A 135 0.23 -0.99 3.42
N SER A 136 0.12 0.12 2.69
CA SER A 136 -0.97 1.07 2.89
C SER A 136 -1.74 1.33 1.61
N ALA A 137 -3.00 1.71 1.77
CA ALA A 137 -3.90 2.10 0.70
C ALA A 137 -4.53 3.45 1.03
N LYS A 138 -4.62 4.34 0.04
CA LYS A 138 -5.22 5.68 0.19
C LYS A 138 -6.08 6.01 -1.02
N LEU A 139 -7.30 6.46 -0.78
CA LEU A 139 -8.24 6.95 -1.80
C LEU A 139 -8.51 8.44 -1.53
N GLY A 140 -8.10 9.30 -2.47
CA GLY A 140 -8.13 10.75 -2.26
C GLY A 140 -7.30 11.13 -1.05
N GLU A 141 -7.93 11.71 -0.02
CA GLU A 141 -7.26 12.08 1.23
C GLU A 141 -7.37 11.04 2.35
N VAL A 142 -8.17 10.00 2.16
CA VAL A 142 -8.53 9.01 3.19
C VAL A 142 -7.69 7.75 3.05
N THR A 143 -7.00 7.36 4.12
CA THR A 143 -6.39 6.03 4.20
C THR A 143 -7.49 4.99 4.41
N ILE A 144 -7.51 3.98 3.56
CA ILE A 144 -8.50 2.90 3.58
C ILE A 144 -7.84 1.60 4.05
N ASP A 145 -8.66 0.63 4.42
CA ASP A 145 -8.20 -0.71 4.76
C ASP A 145 -7.58 -1.40 3.51
N PRO A 146 -6.27 -1.72 3.52
CA PRO A 146 -5.64 -2.42 2.40
C PRO A 146 -6.18 -3.84 2.22
N GLU A 147 -6.63 -4.51 3.27
CA GLU A 147 -7.19 -5.87 3.15
C GLU A 147 -8.50 -5.84 2.34
N ALA A 148 -9.35 -4.84 2.58
CA ALA A 148 -10.54 -4.59 1.78
C ALA A 148 -10.19 -4.27 0.32
N LEU A 149 -9.14 -3.48 0.06
CA LEU A 149 -8.68 -3.21 -1.31
C LEU A 149 -8.24 -4.49 -2.04
N LEU A 150 -7.55 -5.39 -1.33
CA LEU A 150 -7.05 -6.64 -1.91
C LEU A 150 -8.16 -7.66 -2.18
N SER A 151 -9.24 -7.65 -1.40
CA SER A 151 -10.38 -8.56 -1.60
C SER A 151 -11.40 -8.04 -2.62
N PHE A 152 -11.52 -6.73 -2.79
CA PHE A 152 -12.52 -6.10 -3.63
C PHE A 152 -12.38 -6.49 -5.12
N ASP A 153 -13.51 -6.78 -5.76
CA ASP A 153 -13.58 -6.92 -7.20
C ASP A 153 -14.10 -5.63 -7.83
N PHE A 154 -13.21 -4.93 -8.53
CA PHE A 154 -13.55 -3.70 -9.24
C PHE A 154 -14.23 -3.97 -10.59
N PHE A 155 -14.19 -5.21 -11.06
CA PHE A 155 -14.69 -5.60 -12.37
C PHE A 155 -15.49 -6.91 -12.25
N PRO A 156 -16.58 -6.92 -11.45
CA PRO A 156 -17.43 -8.10 -11.36
C PRO A 156 -17.98 -8.44 -12.74
N ASP A 157 -18.12 -9.73 -13.03
CA ASP A 157 -18.79 -10.15 -14.26
C ASP A 157 -20.30 -9.85 -14.21
N GLU A 158 -20.95 -9.73 -15.37
CA GLU A 158 -22.38 -9.40 -15.44
C GLU A 158 -23.27 -10.42 -14.69
N ALA A 159 -22.82 -11.68 -14.58
CA ALA A 159 -23.54 -12.72 -13.85
C ALA A 159 -23.50 -12.51 -12.32
N GLN A 160 -22.39 -12.01 -11.80
CA GLN A 160 -22.22 -11.64 -10.38
C GLN A 160 -23.06 -10.43 -10.01
N VAL A 161 -23.26 -9.49 -10.95
CA VAL A 161 -24.12 -8.32 -10.73
C VAL A 161 -25.60 -8.73 -10.70
N ALA A 162 -26.05 -9.58 -11.63
CA ALA A 162 -27.44 -10.06 -11.67
C ALA A 162 -27.85 -10.86 -10.41
N GLY A 163 -26.92 -11.59 -9.80
CA GLY A 163 -27.17 -12.33 -8.56
C GLY A 163 -27.35 -11.44 -7.32
N LEU A 164 -26.83 -10.22 -7.32
CA LEU A 164 -27.01 -9.24 -6.23
C LEU A 164 -28.40 -8.60 -6.28
N GLU A 165 -28.89 -8.25 -7.47
CA GLU A 165 -30.22 -7.65 -7.66
C GLU A 165 -31.38 -8.63 -7.38
N ALA A 166 -31.15 -9.93 -7.50
CA ALA A 166 -32.17 -10.97 -7.24
C ALA A 166 -32.34 -11.34 -5.75
N SER A 167 -31.62 -10.66 -4.84
CA SER A 167 -31.64 -10.92 -3.40
C SER A 167 -32.20 -9.79 -2.54
N GLU A 168 -32.77 -8.76 -3.17
CA GLU A 168 -33.66 -7.76 -2.54
C GLU A 168 -35.14 -8.16 -2.67
#